data_AF-A0A137STW4-F1
#
_entry.id   AF-A0A137STW4-F1
#
_cell.length_a   1.000
_cell.length_b   1.000
_cell.length_c   1.000
_cell.angle_alpha   90.00
_cell.angle_beta   90.00
_cell.angle_gamma   90.00
#
_symmetry.space_group_name_H-M   'P 1'
#
loop_
_entity.id
_entity.type
_entity.pdbx_description
1 polymer ?
#
loop_
_entity_poly.entity_id
_entity_poly.type
_entity_poly.pdbx_seq_one_letter_code
_entity_poly.pdbx_strand_id
1 'polypeptide(L)'
;MTKTMLKKGMLLGLTALTVLTSCSDEQQFTNQKADAKRIDVQVLNSELAKVRDYVPLYAVVAHRGSTFWTPEETESAWRWAREMGADYLESDLQCTKDGVILANHDENLKRTTNIEDVYSET
;
A
#
# COMPACT_ATOMS: atom_id res chain seq x y z
N MET A 1 -42.16 -38.57 -26.49
CA MET A 1 -41.90 -37.78 -25.25
C MET A 1 -40.80 -38.41 -24.40
N THR A 2 -39.54 -38.48 -24.88
CA THR A 2 -38.47 -39.20 -24.13
C THR A 2 -37.08 -38.58 -24.22
N LYS A 3 -36.86 -37.47 -24.95
CA LYS A 3 -35.51 -36.88 -25.11
C LYS A 3 -35.16 -35.77 -24.11
N THR A 4 -36.07 -35.35 -23.24
CA THR A 4 -35.87 -34.19 -22.33
C THR A 4 -35.31 -34.59 -20.95
N MET A 5 -35.34 -35.87 -20.59
CA MET A 5 -34.92 -36.34 -19.26
C MET A 5 -33.42 -36.65 -19.15
N LEU A 6 -32.73 -36.94 -20.27
CA LEU A 6 -31.31 -37.35 -20.23
C LEU A 6 -30.33 -36.17 -20.06
N LYS A 7 -30.72 -34.95 -20.46
CA LYS A 7 -29.86 -33.76 -20.32
C LYS A 7 -29.85 -33.14 -18.92
N LYS A 8 -30.87 -33.41 -18.09
CA LYS A 8 -30.94 -32.87 -16.71
C LYS A 8 -30.10 -33.68 -15.71
N GLY A 9 -29.90 -34.98 -15.95
CA GLY A 9 -29.05 -35.80 -15.08
C GLY A 9 -27.56 -35.53 -15.22
N MET A 10 -27.10 -35.17 -16.43
CA MET A 10 -25.67 -34.94 -16.69
C MET A 10 -25.19 -33.55 -16.21
N LEU A 11 -26.07 -32.55 -16.17
CA LEU A 11 -25.71 -31.20 -15.74
C LEU A 11 -25.63 -31.04 -14.22
N LEU A 12 -26.40 -31.83 -13.46
CA LEU A 12 -26.32 -31.86 -11.99
C LEU A 12 -25.08 -32.62 -11.48
N GLY A 13 -24.64 -33.66 -12.20
CA GLY A 13 -23.44 -34.42 -11.82
C GLY A 13 -22.15 -33.62 -12.00
N LEU A 14 -22.08 -32.77 -13.03
CA LEU A 14 -20.87 -31.99 -13.34
C LEU A 14 -20.70 -30.78 -12.40
N THR A 15 -21.80 -30.21 -11.89
CA THR A 15 -21.77 -29.11 -10.91
C THR A 15 -21.48 -29.58 -9.48
N ALA A 16 -21.79 -30.84 -9.14
CA ALA A 16 -21.43 -31.40 -7.83
C ALA A 16 -19.92 -31.74 -7.73
N LEU A 17 -19.26 -32.07 -8.85
CA LEU A 17 -17.84 -32.44 -8.85
C LEU A 17 -16.90 -31.21 -8.76
N THR A 18 -17.34 -30.03 -9.21
CA THR A 18 -16.56 -28.79 -9.12
C THR A 18 -16.61 -28.12 -7.75
N VAL A 19 -17.54 -28.50 -6.86
CA VAL A 19 -17.65 -27.93 -5.50
C VAL A 19 -16.69 -28.60 -4.51
N LEU A 20 -16.22 -29.83 -4.79
CA LEU A 20 -15.32 -30.57 -3.91
C LEU A 20 -13.84 -30.15 -4.03
N THR A 21 -13.48 -29.32 -5.00
CA THR A 21 -12.12 -28.74 -5.13
C THR A 21 -12.02 -27.31 -4.60
N SER A 22 -13.09 -26.75 -4.03
CA SER A 22 -13.07 -25.39 -3.47
C SER A 22 -12.56 -25.31 -2.03
N CYS A 23 -12.19 -26.45 -1.43
CA CYS A 23 -11.53 -26.50 -0.12
C CYS A 23 -10.18 -27.24 -0.24
N SER A 24 -9.34 -26.81 -1.18
CA SER A 24 -7.90 -27.00 -1.05
C SER A 24 -7.39 -25.90 -0.15
N ASP A 25 -7.41 -26.15 1.16
CA ASP A 25 -6.74 -25.35 2.16
C ASP A 25 -5.21 -25.55 2.03
N GLU A 26 -4.67 -25.25 0.84
CA GLU A 26 -3.26 -24.93 0.68
C GLU A 26 -3.11 -23.44 0.96
N GLN A 27 -3.39 -23.03 2.19
CA GLN A 27 -2.59 -21.97 2.77
C GLN A 27 -1.17 -22.53 2.82
N GLN A 28 -0.40 -22.33 1.75
CA GLN A 28 1.04 -22.29 1.83
C GLN A 28 1.36 -21.14 2.78
N PHE A 29 1.33 -21.43 4.08
CA PHE A 29 1.96 -20.61 5.08
C PHE A 29 3.39 -20.48 4.61
N THR A 30 3.76 -19.30 4.11
CA THR A 30 5.14 -19.00 3.75
C THR A 30 6.02 -19.45 4.90
N ASN A 31 6.76 -20.53 4.71
CA ASN A 31 7.74 -20.96 5.66
C ASN A 31 8.86 -19.94 5.53
N GLN A 32 8.86 -18.93 6.40
CA GLN A 32 9.86 -17.87 6.37
C GLN A 32 11.31 -18.39 6.39
N LYS A 33 11.56 -19.65 6.78
CA LYS A 33 12.88 -20.27 6.71
C LYS A 33 13.20 -20.97 5.39
N ALA A 34 12.18 -21.40 4.63
CA ALA A 34 12.33 -22.11 3.36
C ALA A 34 12.03 -21.22 2.14
N ASP A 35 11.06 -20.31 2.25
CA ASP A 35 10.54 -19.48 1.17
C ASP A 35 11.16 -18.08 1.14
N ALA A 36 11.86 -17.68 2.20
CA ALA A 36 12.60 -16.43 2.21
C ALA A 36 13.90 -16.61 1.43
N LYS A 37 14.02 -15.90 0.30
CA LYS A 37 15.31 -15.65 -0.32
C LYS A 37 16.21 -14.98 0.72
N ARG A 38 17.29 -15.66 1.14
CA ARG A 38 18.34 -15.00 1.92
C ARG A 38 18.92 -13.89 1.05
N ILE A 39 18.69 -12.66 1.47
CA ILE A 39 19.32 -11.49 0.87
C ILE A 39 20.59 -11.23 1.68
N ASP A 40 21.71 -11.08 1.00
CA ASP A 40 22.93 -10.63 1.66
C ASP A 40 22.66 -9.27 2.29
N VAL A 41 22.78 -9.21 3.61
CA VAL A 41 22.65 -7.95 4.35
C VAL A 41 23.88 -7.13 4.00
N GLN A 42 23.67 -6.04 3.27
CA GLN A 42 24.75 -5.11 2.96
C GLN A 42 25.26 -4.52 4.27
N VAL A 43 26.54 -4.73 4.57
CA VAL A 43 27.20 -4.14 5.72
C VAL A 43 27.52 -2.69 5.38
N LEU A 44 26.97 -1.76 6.18
CA LEU A 44 27.31 -0.35 6.04
C LEU A 44 28.80 -0.15 6.26
N ASN A 45 29.46 0.58 5.36
CA ASN A 45 30.82 1.04 5.61
C ASN A 45 30.83 2.06 6.77
N SER A 46 32.01 2.41 7.27
CA SER A 46 32.16 3.31 8.42
C SER A 46 31.51 4.68 8.22
N GLU A 47 31.44 5.19 6.98
CA GLU A 47 30.82 6.48 6.69
C GLU A 47 29.28 6.39 6.68
N LEU A 48 28.72 5.35 6.08
CA LEU A 48 27.27 5.09 6.10
C LEU A 48 26.76 4.74 7.51
N ALA A 49 27.58 4.08 8.33
CA ALA A 49 27.24 3.80 9.72
C ALA A 49 27.06 5.10 10.51
N LYS A 50 27.90 6.12 10.28
CA LYS A 50 27.73 7.44 10.91
C LYS A 50 26.40 8.10 10.50
N VAL A 51 25.98 7.97 9.23
CA VAL A 51 24.69 8.49 8.75
C VAL A 51 23.52 7.88 9.52
N ARG A 52 23.51 6.55 9.67
CA ARG A 52 22.52 5.84 10.50
C ARG A 52 22.52 6.37 11.92
N ASP A 53 23.70 6.58 12.51
CA ASP A 53 23.85 6.98 13.91
C ASP A 53 23.44 8.44 14.19
N TYR A 54 23.22 9.26 13.16
CA TYR A 54 22.57 10.58 13.32
C TYR A 54 21.07 10.49 13.60
N VAL A 55 20.42 9.37 13.26
CA VAL A 55 18.99 9.18 13.53
C VAL A 55 18.82 8.71 14.98
N PRO A 56 18.04 9.42 15.81
CA PRO A 56 17.73 8.97 17.16
C PRO A 56 17.17 7.54 17.16
N LEU A 57 17.59 6.73 18.14
CA LEU A 57 17.18 5.32 18.25
C LEU A 57 15.65 5.12 18.29
N TYR A 58 14.92 6.12 18.77
CA TYR A 58 13.46 6.13 18.85
C TYR A 58 12.86 7.33 18.10
N ALA A 59 13.44 7.64 16.93
CA ALA A 59 12.96 8.75 16.11
C ALA A 59 11.47 8.58 15.74
N VAL A 60 10.69 9.61 16.02
CA VAL A 60 9.29 9.74 15.60
C VAL A 60 9.28 10.43 14.24
N VAL A 61 8.92 9.67 13.21
CA VAL A 61 8.76 10.18 11.85
C VAL A 61 7.28 10.43 11.58
N ALA A 62 6.91 11.67 11.34
CA ALA A 62 5.55 12.05 11.01
C ALA A 62 5.25 11.75 9.53
N HIS A 63 4.75 10.53 9.29
CA HIS A 63 4.32 10.04 7.97
C HIS A 63 3.25 10.95 7.38
N ARG A 64 3.59 11.67 6.32
CA ARG A 64 2.79 12.70 5.63
C ARG A 64 2.33 13.84 6.53
N GLY A 65 3.11 14.13 7.57
CA GLY A 65 2.74 15.02 8.66
C GLY A 65 1.81 14.37 9.68
N SER A 66 0.89 15.15 10.27
CA SER A 66 -0.08 14.66 11.25
C SER A 66 -1.46 14.39 10.62
N THR A 67 -1.58 13.23 9.96
CA THR A 67 -2.77 12.85 9.17
C THR A 67 -4.04 12.62 10.00
N PHE A 68 -3.91 12.38 11.31
CA PHE A 68 -5.06 12.27 12.21
C PHE A 68 -5.72 13.63 12.50
N TRP A 69 -4.91 14.70 12.60
CA TRP A 69 -5.39 16.02 13.01
C TRP A 69 -5.69 16.94 11.83
N THR A 70 -5.02 16.75 10.70
CA THR A 70 -5.12 17.61 9.52
C THR A 70 -4.91 16.79 8.24
N PRO A 71 -5.37 17.27 7.06
CA PRO A 71 -5.19 16.55 5.80
C PRO A 71 -3.71 16.25 5.49
N GLU A 72 -3.42 15.03 5.02
CA GLU A 72 -2.06 14.59 4.66
C GLU A 72 -1.38 15.47 3.61
N GLU A 73 -0.04 15.48 3.58
CA GLU A 73 0.76 16.20 2.57
C GLU A 73 0.46 17.71 2.48
N THR A 74 0.02 18.30 3.59
CA THR A 74 -0.24 19.75 3.69
C THR A 74 0.70 20.44 4.66
N GLU A 75 0.91 21.73 4.44
CA GLU A 75 1.62 22.60 5.38
C GLU A 75 1.08 22.47 6.80
N SER A 76 -0.25 22.41 6.96
CA SER A 76 -0.88 22.22 8.27
C SER A 76 -0.49 20.90 8.95
N ALA A 77 -0.36 19.80 8.19
CA ALA A 77 0.03 18.50 8.74
C ALA A 77 1.47 18.49 9.24
N TRP A 78 2.39 19.06 8.48
CA TRP A 78 3.77 19.17 8.92
C TRP A 78 3.95 20.15 10.07
N ARG A 79 3.25 21.30 10.02
CA ARG A 79 3.27 22.26 11.12
C ARG A 79 2.78 21.62 12.40
N TRP A 80 1.65 20.90 12.37
CA TRP A 80 1.10 20.23 13.53
C TRP A 80 2.05 19.14 14.06
N ALA A 81 2.62 18.33 13.17
CA ALA A 81 3.61 17.31 13.55
C ALA A 81 4.86 17.91 14.20
N ARG A 82 5.36 19.04 13.67
CA ARG A 82 6.47 19.79 14.27
C ARG A 82 6.13 20.27 15.67
N GLU A 83 4.96 20.90 15.85
CA GLU A 83 4.54 21.41 17.17
C GLU A 83 4.31 20.28 18.19
N MET A 84 3.94 19.07 17.75
CA MET A 84 3.85 17.89 18.61
C MET A 84 5.22 17.28 18.97
N GLY A 85 6.31 17.73 18.34
CA GLY A 85 7.66 17.26 18.63
C GLY A 85 8.10 16.03 17.85
N ALA A 86 7.61 15.82 16.62
CA ALA A 86 8.18 14.81 15.74
C ALA A 86 9.66 15.11 15.42
N ASP A 87 10.51 14.09 15.39
CA ASP A 87 11.94 14.23 15.05
C ASP A 87 12.14 14.50 13.56
N TYR A 88 11.31 13.88 12.72
CA TYR A 88 11.34 14.05 11.28
C TYR A 88 9.94 14.23 10.71
N LEU A 89 9.89 14.96 9.60
CA LEU A 89 8.72 15.12 8.76
C LEU A 89 8.96 14.32 7.48
N GLU A 90 7.99 13.52 7.09
CA GLU A 90 8.03 12.74 5.87
C GLU A 90 7.00 13.31 4.87
N SER A 91 7.30 13.18 3.58
CA SER A 91 6.47 13.65 2.49
C SER A 91 6.69 12.79 1.26
N ASP A 92 5.58 12.38 0.65
CA ASP A 92 5.53 11.75 -0.65
C ASP A 92 5.55 12.82 -1.76
N LEU A 93 6.51 12.73 -2.68
CA LEU A 93 6.69 13.72 -3.75
C LEU A 93 6.27 13.18 -5.12
N GLN A 94 5.57 14.04 -5.87
CA GLN A 94 5.21 13.83 -7.27
C GLN A 94 5.68 15.03 -8.10
N CYS A 95 5.74 14.85 -9.42
CA CYS A 95 6.16 15.89 -10.36
C CYS A 95 5.05 16.15 -11.38
N THR A 96 4.69 17.41 -11.57
CA THR A 96 3.74 17.81 -12.62
C THR A 96 4.35 17.67 -14.01
N LYS A 97 3.50 17.73 -15.04
CA LYS A 97 3.93 17.67 -16.45
C LYS A 97 4.92 18.78 -16.82
N ASP A 98 4.80 19.96 -16.21
CA ASP A 98 5.68 21.12 -16.39
C ASP A 98 6.89 21.14 -15.44
N GLY A 99 7.14 20.05 -14.68
CA GLY A 99 8.35 19.86 -13.90
C GLY A 99 8.31 20.45 -12.48
N VAL A 100 7.14 20.79 -11.97
CA VAL A 100 6.96 21.32 -10.61
C VAL A 100 6.78 20.17 -9.64
N ILE A 101 7.57 20.16 -8.56
CA ILE A 101 7.46 19.16 -7.50
C ILE A 101 6.35 19.57 -6.54
N LEU A 102 5.49 18.62 -6.20
CA LEU A 102 4.42 18.77 -5.23
C LEU A 102 4.38 17.59 -4.27
N ALA A 103 3.80 17.81 -3.10
CA ALA A 103 3.56 16.78 -2.11
C ALA A 103 2.22 16.10 -2.40
N ASN A 104 2.24 14.81 -2.74
CA ASN A 104 1.06 13.98 -2.99
C ASN A 104 1.48 12.52 -3.02
N HIS A 105 0.82 11.67 -2.23
CA HIS A 105 1.12 10.25 -2.22
C HIS A 105 0.58 9.49 -3.44
N ASP A 106 -0.66 9.74 -3.82
CA ASP A 106 -1.35 8.94 -4.80
C ASP A 106 -0.86 9.25 -6.24
N GLU A 107 -1.12 8.35 -7.19
CA GLU A 107 -0.83 8.59 -8.62
C GLU A 107 -1.85 9.53 -9.29
N ASN A 108 -2.90 9.93 -8.54
CA ASN A 108 -3.96 10.83 -8.98
C ASN A 108 -4.39 11.74 -7.82
N LEU A 109 -5.28 12.69 -8.10
CA LEU A 109 -5.72 13.71 -7.14
C LEU A 109 -7.08 13.39 -6.49
N LYS A 110 -7.68 12.23 -6.74
CA LYS A 110 -9.11 11.98 -6.44
C LYS A 110 -9.42 11.83 -4.95
N ARG A 111 -8.53 11.19 -4.19
CA ARG A 111 -8.80 10.82 -2.79
C ARG A 111 -8.68 11.99 -1.81
N THR A 112 -7.72 12.88 -2.04
CA THR A 112 -7.29 13.91 -1.06
C THR A 112 -7.61 15.34 -1.50
N THR A 113 -8.23 15.50 -2.67
CA THR A 113 -8.60 16.82 -3.21
C THR A 113 -10.03 16.79 -3.74
N ASN A 114 -10.54 17.96 -4.12
CA ASN A 114 -11.84 18.12 -4.77
C ASN A 114 -11.72 18.16 -6.32
N ILE A 115 -10.71 17.50 -6.90
CA ILE A 115 -10.44 17.56 -8.35
C ILE A 115 -11.67 17.18 -9.18
N GLU A 116 -12.47 16.21 -8.74
CA GLU A 116 -13.64 15.73 -9.47
C GLU A 116 -14.76 16.77 -9.50
N ASP A 117 -14.85 17.65 -8.50
CA ASP A 117 -15.83 18.74 -8.47
C ASP A 117 -15.40 19.95 -9.30
N VAL A 118 -14.09 20.25 -9.30
CA VAL A 118 -13.53 21.44 -9.99
C VAL A 118 -13.30 21.18 -11.48
N TYR A 119 -12.89 19.96 -11.82
CA TYR A 119 -12.54 19.54 -13.18
C TYR A 119 -13.22 18.21 -13.53
N SER A 120 -14.55 18.17 -13.39
CA SER A 120 -15.31 16.98 -13.82
C SER A 120 -15.13 16.77 -15.32
N GLU A 121 -14.92 15.52 -15.73
CA GLU A 121 -15.02 15.13 -17.13
C GLU A 121 -16.51 15.09 -17.51
N THR A 122 -17.09 16.27 -17.79
CA THR A 122 -18.33 16.39 -18.56
C THR A 122 -18.08 16.13 -20.04
#